data_AF-U3U1J9-F1
#
_entry.id   AF-U3U1J9-F1
#
_cell.length_a   1.000
_cell.length_b   1.000
_cell.length_c   1.000
_cell.angle_alpha   90.00
_cell.angle_beta   90.00
_cell.angle_gamma   90.00
#
_symmetry.space_group_name_H-M   'P 1'
#
loop_
_entity.id
_entity.type
_entity.pdbx_description
1 polymer ?
#
loop_
_entity_poly.entity_id
_entity_poly.type
_entity_poly.pdbx_seq_one_letter_code
_entity_poly.pdbx_strand_id
1 'polypeptide(L)' 'MGKVTGVLGPTNRTCSISPDVNDPAFRNITFNQLVDAYRESTHALISGGADIIMIETVFDTLNAKAAIYAVQS' A
#
# COMPACT_ATOMS: atom_id res chain seq x y z
N MET A 1 26.45 7.16 10.21
CA MET A 1 25.62 6.90 9.01
C MET A 1 24.18 7.21 9.40
N GLY A 2 23.45 8.03 8.63
CA GLY A 2 22.04 8.30 8.90
C GLY A 2 21.16 7.14 8.46
N LYS A 3 20.00 6.95 9.09
CA LYS A 3 18.99 5.98 8.63
C LYS A 3 18.20 6.56 7.45
N VAL A 4 17.97 5.76 6.41
CA VAL A 4 17.16 6.09 5.25
C VAL A 4 15.80 5.41 5.38
N THR A 5 14.73 6.19 5.28
CA THR A 5 13.35 5.67 5.33
C THR A 5 12.78 5.60 3.92
N GLY A 6 12.44 4.40 3.46
CA GLY A 6 11.62 4.16 2.28
C GLY A 6 10.15 4.35 2.60
N VAL A 7 9.45 5.13 1.78
CA VAL A 7 8.05 5.50 2.03
C VAL A 7 7.11 4.74 1.11
N LEU A 8 6.10 4.11 1.70
CA LEU A 8 4.93 3.56 1.02
C LEU A 8 3.73 4.44 1.29
N GLY A 9 3.41 5.32 0.34
CA GLY A 9 2.23 6.16 0.39
C GLY A 9 0.94 5.42 0.00
N PRO A 10 -0.22 6.10 0.08
CA PRO A 10 -1.48 5.55 -0.39
C PRO A 10 -1.49 5.42 -1.91
N THR A 11 -2.31 4.51 -2.42
CA THR A 11 -2.64 4.49 -3.86
C THR A 11 -3.80 5.42 -4.16
N ASN A 12 -4.04 5.72 -5.44
CA ASN A 12 -5.24 6.46 -5.88
C ASN A 12 -6.52 5.60 -5.91
N ARG A 13 -6.45 4.35 -5.44
CA ARG A 13 -7.58 3.43 -5.34
C ARG A 13 -7.79 3.02 -3.89
N THR A 14 -9.01 2.62 -3.55
CA THR A 14 -9.42 2.25 -2.20
C THR A 14 -10.10 0.90 -2.26
N CYS A 15 -9.69 -0.02 -1.37
CA CYS A 15 -10.32 -1.32 -1.22
C CYS A 15 -11.54 -1.27 -0.29
N SER A 16 -11.65 -0.28 0.60
CA SER A 16 -12.77 -0.21 1.55
C SER A 16 -13.95 0.63 1.06
N ILE A 17 -13.74 1.58 0.15
CA ILE A 17 -14.76 2.54 -0.30
C ILE A 17 -15.11 2.29 -1.77
N SER A 18 -16.40 2.30 -2.11
CA SER A 18 -16.82 2.28 -3.52
C SER A 18 -16.57 3.65 -4.17
N PRO A 19 -15.95 3.71 -5.36
CA PRO A 19 -15.87 4.93 -6.14
C PRO A 19 -17.19 5.25 -6.87
N ASP A 20 -18.16 4.33 -6.90
CA ASP A 20 -19.47 4.53 -7.50
C ASP A 20 -20.50 4.84 -6.41
N VAL A 21 -21.03 6.06 -6.44
CA VAL A 21 -22.04 6.52 -5.48
C VAL A 21 -23.38 5.79 -5.58
N ASN A 22 -23.64 5.13 -6.71
CA ASN A 22 -24.88 4.37 -6.95
C ASN A 22 -24.75 2.88 -6.61
N ASP A 23 -23.52 2.38 -6.47
CA ASP A 23 -23.24 0.99 -6.08
C ASP A 23 -22.24 0.95 -4.91
N PRO A 24 -22.72 0.93 -3.65
CA PRO A 24 -21.85 0.89 -2.48
C PRO A 24 -21.07 -0.42 -2.32
N ALA A 25 -21.46 -1.49 -3.03
CA ALA A 25 -20.77 -2.78 -3.01
C ALA A 25 -19.63 -2.86 -4.03
N PHE A 26 -19.63 -2.01 -5.06
CA PHE A 26 -18.59 -1.98 -6.08
C PHE A 26 -17.20 -1.68 -5.51
N ARG A 27 -16.17 -2.36 -6.03
CA ARG A 27 -14.75 -2.11 -5.73
C ARG A 27 -13.97 -2.15 -7.04
N ASN A 28 -13.17 -1.11 -7.30
CA ASN A 28 -12.34 -1.03 -8.51
C ASN A 28 -10.92 -1.58 -8.33
N ILE A 29 -10.61 -2.10 -7.15
CA ILE A 29 -9.35 -2.78 -6.84
C ILE A 29 -9.57 -3.86 -5.78
N THR A 30 -8.81 -4.95 -5.90
CA THR A 30 -8.81 -6.05 -4.95
C THR A 30 -7.64 -5.94 -3.97
N PHE A 31 -7.78 -6.59 -2.81
CA PHE A 31 -6.71 -6.66 -1.80
C PHE A 31 -5.40 -7.22 -2.38
N ASN A 32 -5.47 -8.30 -3.15
CA ASN A 32 -4.28 -8.93 -3.73
C ASN A 32 -3.58 -8.03 -4.75
N GLN A 33 -4.34 -7.28 -5.56
CA GLN A 33 -3.74 -6.30 -6.47
C GLN A 33 -2.96 -5.21 -5.72
N LEU A 34 -3.44 -4.76 -4.56
CA LEU A 34 -2.69 -3.84 -3.71
C LEU A 34 -1.47 -4.52 -3.09
N VAL A 35 -1.59 -5.75 -2.61
CA VAL A 35 -0.46 -6.52 -2.07
C VAL A 35 0.66 -6.61 -3.11
N ASP A 36 0.35 -6.96 -4.35
CA ASP A 36 1.35 -7.12 -5.40
C ASP A 36 2.04 -5.78 -5.71
N ALA A 37 1.27 -4.68 -5.81
CA ALA A 37 1.82 -3.34 -6.04
C ALA A 37 2.70 -2.85 -4.88
N TYR A 38 2.25 -3.08 -3.63
CA TYR A 38 3.03 -2.72 -2.45
C TYR A 38 4.30 -3.59 -2.31
N ARG A 39 4.24 -4.86 -2.70
CA ARG A 39 5.41 -5.76 -2.67
C ARG A 39 6.48 -5.31 -3.64
N GLU A 40 6.08 -4.99 -4.88
CA GLU A 40 6.99 -4.44 -5.88
C GLU A 40 7.69 -3.17 -5.35
N SER A 41 6.90 -2.22 -4.83
CA SER A 41 7.43 -0.97 -4.26
C SER A 41 8.37 -1.23 -3.07
N THR A 42 8.00 -2.18 -2.18
CA THR A 42 8.81 -2.58 -1.03
C THR A 42 10.15 -3.14 -1.47
N HIS A 43 10.16 -4.06 -2.45
CA HIS A 43 11.39 -4.65 -2.97
C HIS A 43 12.31 -3.60 -3.63
N ALA A 44 11.73 -2.64 -4.34
CA ALA A 44 12.49 -1.54 -4.92
C ALA A 44 13.14 -0.65 -3.84
N LEU A 45 12.40 -0.32 -2.78
CA LEU A 45 12.92 0.47 -1.65
C LEU A 45 14.04 -0.27 -0.90
N ILE A 46 13.88 -1.57 -0.65
CA ILE A 46 14.90 -2.42 -0.02
C ILE A 46 16.15 -2.47 -0.91
N SER A 47 15.99 -2.72 -2.21
CA SER A 47 17.10 -2.77 -3.17
C SER A 47 17.82 -1.43 -3.31
N GLY A 48 17.10 -0.32 -3.08
CA GLY A 48 17.63 1.04 -3.02
C GLY A 48 18.34 1.41 -1.70
N GLY A 49 18.38 0.51 -0.72
CA GLY A 49 19.10 0.71 0.55
C GLY A 49 18.29 1.37 1.66
N ALA A 50 16.97 1.26 1.66
CA ALA A 50 16.15 1.72 2.79
C ALA A 50 16.42 0.89 4.06
N ASP A 51 16.68 1.56 5.19
CA ASP A 51 16.81 0.95 6.51
C ASP A 51 15.46 0.69 7.18
N ILE A 52 14.46 1.51 6.85
CA ILE A 52 13.11 1.50 7.42
C ILE A 52 12.11 1.60 6.29
N ILE A 53 11.05 0.79 6.35
CA ILE A 53 9.85 0.97 5.52
C ILE A 53 8.78 1.65 6.35
N MET A 54 8.28 2.80 5.88
CA MET A 54 7.23 3.56 6.53
C MET A 54 5.99 3.62 5.65
N ILE A 55 4.90 3.03 6.13
CA ILE A 55 3.57 3.15 5.52
C ILE A 55 2.94 4.43 6.06
N GLU A 56 2.66 5.40 5.18
CA GLU A 56 2.24 6.75 5.60
C GLU A 56 1.11 7.30 4.72
N THR A 57 0.52 8.42 5.15
CA THR A 57 -0.68 9.03 4.54
C THR A 57 -1.81 8.01 4.29
N VAL A 58 -2.07 7.17 5.29
CA VAL A 58 -3.11 6.13 5.22
C VAL A 58 -4.50 6.75 5.36
N PHE A 59 -5.27 6.77 4.27
CA PHE A 59 -6.69 7.14 4.29
C PHE A 59 -7.63 5.93 4.31
N ASP A 60 -7.14 4.75 3.89
CA ASP A 60 -7.89 3.49 3.83
C ASP A 60 -7.14 2.40 4.61
N THR A 61 -7.74 1.93 5.72
CA THR A 61 -7.15 0.89 6.56
C THR A 61 -6.99 -0.45 5.84
N LEU A 62 -7.86 -0.78 4.88
CA LEU A 62 -7.73 -2.03 4.13
C LEU A 62 -6.53 -1.98 3.16
N ASN A 63 -6.27 -0.81 2.58
CA ASN A 63 -5.04 -0.58 1.81
C ASN A 63 -3.79 -0.70 2.70
N ALA A 64 -3.81 -0.12 3.90
CA ALA A 64 -2.69 -0.25 4.84
C ALA A 64 -2.46 -1.71 5.26
N LYS A 65 -3.52 -2.50 5.45
CA LYS A 65 -3.39 -3.95 5.69
C LYS A 65 -2.74 -4.67 4.52
N ALA A 66 -3.07 -4.30 3.28
CA ALA A 66 -2.42 -4.85 2.09
C ALA A 66 -0.93 -4.48 2.06
N ALA A 67 -0.58 -3.22 2.38
CA ALA A 67 0.80 -2.78 2.48
C ALA A 67 1.58 -3.53 3.58
N ILE A 68 1.01 -3.70 4.77
CA ILE A 68 1.62 -4.47 5.87
C ILE A 68 1.86 -5.91 5.44
N TYR A 69 0.85 -6.54 4.82
CA TYR A 69 0.99 -7.92 4.34
C TYR A 69 2.08 -8.05 3.28
N ALA A 70 2.17 -7.10 2.35
CA ALA A 70 3.21 -7.07 1.33
C ALA A 70 4.62 -6.89 1.91
N VAL A 71 4.77 -6.05 2.95
CA VAL A 71 6.06 -5.84 3.64
C VAL A 71 6.50 -7.06 4.44
N GLN A 72 5.55 -7.88 4.91
CA GLN A 72 5.82 -9.11 5.68
C GLN A 72 6.03 -10.36 4.82
N SER A 73 5.82 -10.28 3.50
CA SER A 73 5.82 -11.44 2.58
C SER A 73 7.10 -11.58 1.78
#